data_AF-A0A0C3RDU8-F1
#
_entry.id   AF-A0A0C3RDU8-F1
#
_cell.length_a   1.000
_cell.length_b   1.000
_cell.length_c   1.000
_cell.angle_alpha   90.00
_cell.angle_beta   90.00
_cell.angle_gamma   90.00
#
_symmetry.space_group_name_H-M   'P 1'
#
loop_
_entity.id
_entity.type
_entity.pdbx_description
1 polymer ?
#
loop_
_entity_poly.entity_id
_entity_poly.type
_entity_poly.pdbx_seq_one_letter_code
_entity_poly.pdbx_strand_id
1 'polypeptide(L)'
;MDRRKINRLVYTGALLVLFVIGVILWYQQVGSSEMKVFTVIHQKEASFDFKSKFKKPERLKIRFEGKVDCDALLVVKNTGQSVKSRITFPIKKGDLKEKVLDCPWTSPGVLLQIRSNECEINDLKIILEVLE
;
A
#
# COMPACT_ATOMS: atom_id res chain seq x y z
N MET A 1 26.03 46.78 -19.41
CA MET A 1 24.98 46.08 -18.65
C MET A 1 25.30 46.22 -17.16
N ASP A 2 24.45 46.92 -16.41
CA ASP A 2 24.76 47.34 -15.03
C ASP A 2 24.85 46.15 -14.07
N ARG A 3 25.90 46.12 -13.24
CA ARG A 3 26.15 45.07 -12.22
C ARG A 3 24.95 44.87 -11.27
N ARG A 4 24.18 45.95 -11.05
CA ARG A 4 22.94 45.97 -10.26
C ARG A 4 21.78 45.21 -10.93
N LYS A 5 21.68 45.26 -12.27
CA LYS A 5 20.68 44.50 -13.05
C LYS A 5 21.03 43.01 -13.11
N ILE A 6 22.32 42.69 -13.21
CA ILE A 6 22.81 41.30 -13.21
C ILE A 6 22.53 40.64 -11.86
N ASN A 7 22.88 41.30 -10.74
CA ASN A 7 22.58 40.75 -9.41
C ASN A 7 21.07 40.54 -9.22
N ARG A 8 20.22 41.47 -9.66
CA ARG A 8 18.76 41.34 -9.55
C ARG A 8 18.24 40.13 -10.34
N LEU A 9 18.75 39.90 -11.54
CA LEU A 9 18.44 38.71 -12.35
C LEU A 9 18.89 37.40 -11.68
N VAL A 10 20.07 37.38 -11.07
CA VAL A 10 20.60 36.22 -10.34
C VAL A 10 19.73 35.90 -9.11
N TYR A 11 19.33 36.91 -8.33
CA TYR A 11 18.42 36.72 -7.19
C TYR A 11 17.04 36.19 -7.64
N THR A 12 16.47 36.73 -8.72
CA THR A 12 15.21 36.25 -9.27
C THR A 12 15.31 34.80 -9.77
N GLY A 13 16.42 34.45 -10.44
CA GLY A 13 16.70 33.08 -10.85
C GLY A 13 16.82 32.11 -9.68
N ALA A 14 17.56 32.49 -8.63
CA ALA A 14 17.72 31.67 -7.43
C ALA A 14 16.37 31.44 -6.71
N LEU A 15 15.52 32.46 -6.64
CA LEU A 15 14.20 32.37 -6.01
C LEU A 15 13.26 31.43 -6.78
N LEU A 16 13.30 31.47 -8.12
CA LEU A 16 12.56 30.54 -8.98
C LEU A 16 13.02 29.10 -8.79
N VAL A 17 14.33 28.85 -8.69
CA VAL A 17 14.87 27.50 -8.44
C VAL A 17 14.40 26.97 -7.08
N LEU A 18 14.47 27.78 -6.03
CA LEU A 18 13.97 27.41 -4.70
C LEU A 18 12.45 27.13 -4.71
N PHE A 19 11.68 27.92 -5.45
CA PHE A 19 10.24 27.71 -5.60
C PHE A 19 9.92 26.38 -6.28
N VAL A 20 10.62 26.05 -7.37
CA VAL A 20 10.45 24.77 -8.08
C VAL A 20 10.80 23.58 -7.18
N ILE A 21 11.91 23.67 -6.44
CA ILE A 21 12.29 22.63 -5.46
C ILE A 21 11.20 22.48 -4.38
N GLY A 22 10.66 23.59 -3.88
CA GLY A 22 9.57 23.57 -2.91
C GLY A 22 8.32 22.86 -3.42
N VAL A 23 7.93 23.12 -4.68
CA VAL A 23 6.78 22.45 -5.32
C VAL A 23 7.03 20.95 -5.51
N ILE A 24 8.23 20.55 -5.92
CA ILE A 24 8.58 19.12 -6.10
C ILE A 24 8.52 18.38 -4.76
N LEU A 25 9.09 18.96 -3.71
CA LEU A 25 9.05 18.39 -2.35
C LEU A 25 7.62 18.29 -1.83
N TRP A 26 6.78 19.29 -2.08
CA TRP A 26 5.35 19.25 -1.75
C TRP A 26 4.60 18.15 -2.50
N TYR A 27 4.84 18.01 -3.81
CA TYR A 27 4.18 16.99 -4.63
C TYR A 27 4.54 15.56 -4.17
N GLN A 28 5.79 15.33 -3.75
CA GLN A 28 6.21 14.03 -3.20
C GLN A 28 5.54 13.69 -1.87
N GLN A 29 5.12 14.69 -1.09
CA GLN A 29 4.46 14.47 0.20
C GLN A 29 2.95 14.19 0.06
N VAL A 30 2.30 14.66 -1.02
CA VAL A 30 0.87 14.45 -1.28
C VAL A 30 0.55 13.04 -1.77
N GLY A 31 1.53 12.33 -2.35
CA GLY A 31 1.38 10.93 -2.77
C GLY A 31 1.81 9.91 -1.72
N SER A 32 1.51 10.15 -0.43
CA SER A 32 1.96 9.26 0.64
C SER A 32 1.20 7.93 0.59
N SER A 33 1.84 6.89 0.05
CA SER A 33 1.37 5.51 0.10
C SER A 33 2.21 4.71 1.08
N GLU A 34 1.60 4.02 2.03
CA GLU A 34 2.30 3.12 2.94
C GLU A 34 2.25 1.70 2.40
N MET A 35 3.41 1.15 2.03
CA MET A 35 3.52 -0.22 1.52
C MET A 35 4.09 -1.17 2.58
N LYS A 36 3.47 -2.34 2.71
CA LYS A 36 3.91 -3.43 3.58
C LYS A 36 3.82 -4.77 2.84
N VAL A 37 4.90 -5.54 2.89
CA VAL A 37 4.96 -6.87 2.28
C VAL A 37 4.91 -7.93 3.36
N PHE A 38 4.04 -8.93 3.17
CA PHE A 38 3.94 -10.13 3.98
C PHE A 38 4.30 -11.34 3.11
N THR A 39 5.05 -12.29 3.66
CA THR A 39 5.40 -13.53 2.95
C THR A 39 4.84 -14.70 3.73
N VAL A 40 4.11 -15.58 3.03
CA VAL A 40 3.53 -16.81 3.57
C VAL A 40 4.30 -17.97 2.99
N ILE A 41 4.89 -18.80 3.86
CA ILE A 41 5.76 -19.91 3.47
C ILE A 41 5.35 -21.13 4.28
N HIS A 42 4.93 -22.21 3.60
CA HIS A 42 4.56 -23.50 4.19
C HIS A 42 3.52 -23.37 5.32
N GLN A 43 2.48 -22.56 5.10
CA GLN A 43 1.39 -22.41 6.08
C GLN A 43 0.02 -22.64 5.45
N LYS A 44 -0.85 -23.34 6.16
CA LYS A 44 -2.27 -23.50 5.79
C LYS A 44 -3.11 -22.29 6.19
N GLU A 45 -2.76 -21.66 7.31
CA GLU A 45 -3.39 -20.45 7.80
C GLU A 45 -2.32 -19.48 8.30
N ALA A 46 -2.37 -18.23 7.84
CA ALA A 46 -1.52 -17.16 8.34
C ALA A 46 -2.37 -15.92 8.64
N SER A 47 -2.06 -15.24 9.75
CA SER A 47 -2.71 -14.00 10.15
C SER A 47 -1.65 -12.92 10.36
N PHE A 48 -1.85 -11.76 9.75
CA PHE A 48 -0.96 -10.61 9.84
C PHE A 48 -1.75 -9.42 10.33
N ASP A 49 -1.32 -8.85 11.45
CA ASP A 49 -1.85 -7.58 11.94
C ASP A 49 -0.98 -6.43 11.38
N PHE A 50 -1.65 -5.44 10.83
CA PHE A 50 -1.05 -4.23 10.30
C PHE A 50 -1.80 -3.02 10.80
N LYS A 51 -1.06 -2.07 11.36
CA LYS A 51 -1.59 -0.76 11.75
C LYS A 51 -0.95 0.30 10.89
N SER A 52 -1.75 0.89 10.01
CA SER A 52 -1.30 2.00 9.17
C SER A 52 -0.95 3.22 10.03
N LYS A 53 0.02 4.00 9.55
CA LYS A 53 0.37 5.32 10.09
C LYS A 53 -0.70 6.39 9.77
N PHE A 54 -1.48 6.17 8.71
CA PHE A 54 -2.56 7.09 8.34
C PHE A 54 -3.69 7.03 9.35
N LYS A 55 -4.10 8.19 9.89
CA LYS A 55 -5.21 8.25 10.85
C LYS A 55 -6.55 7.94 10.19
N LYS A 56 -6.68 8.29 8.91
CA LYS A 56 -7.86 8.02 8.07
C LYS A 56 -7.37 7.59 6.69
N PRO A 57 -7.03 6.31 6.49
CA PRO A 57 -6.80 5.82 5.15
C PRO A 57 -8.08 6.01 4.31
N GLU A 58 -7.92 6.14 3.00
CA GLU A 58 -9.06 6.21 2.08
C GLU A 58 -9.20 4.90 1.30
N ARG A 59 -8.08 4.25 0.96
CA ARG A 59 -8.06 3.04 0.15
C ARG A 59 -7.01 2.04 0.61
N LEU A 60 -7.32 0.76 0.37
CA LEU A 60 -6.37 -0.33 0.43
C LEU A 60 -6.21 -0.94 -0.96
N LYS A 61 -4.97 -1.08 -1.38
CA LYS A 61 -4.55 -1.89 -2.52
C LYS A 61 -3.83 -3.13 -2.01
N ILE A 62 -4.33 -4.31 -2.34
CA ILE A 62 -3.66 -5.58 -2.02
C ILE A 62 -3.23 -6.22 -3.32
N ARG A 63 -1.95 -6.51 -3.44
CA ARG A 63 -1.40 -7.27 -4.56
C ARG A 63 -0.85 -8.60 -4.07
N PHE A 64 -0.92 -9.58 -4.94
CA PHE A 64 -0.36 -10.90 -4.69
C PHE A 64 0.71 -11.19 -5.74
N GLU A 65 1.85 -11.65 -5.26
CA GLU A 65 2.94 -12.15 -6.09
C GLU A 65 3.31 -13.55 -5.61
N GLY A 66 3.47 -14.49 -6.53
CA GLY A 66 3.79 -15.87 -6.22
C GLY A 66 2.81 -16.85 -6.84
N LYS A 67 2.83 -18.09 -6.35
CA LYS A 67 2.00 -19.17 -6.87
C LYS A 67 1.31 -19.87 -5.71
N VAL A 68 -0.02 -19.96 -5.78
CA VAL A 68 -0.79 -20.78 -4.83
C VAL A 68 -1.06 -22.14 -5.45
N ASP A 69 -0.66 -23.21 -4.76
CA ASP A 69 -0.78 -24.59 -5.23
C ASP A 69 -2.19 -25.18 -5.04
N CYS A 70 -3.08 -24.45 -4.37
CA CYS A 70 -4.49 -24.76 -4.16
C CYS A 70 -5.34 -23.49 -4.03
N ASP A 71 -6.65 -23.64 -3.90
CA ASP A 71 -7.54 -22.52 -3.64
C ASP A 71 -7.35 -22.00 -2.21
N ALA A 72 -7.23 -20.69 -2.06
CA ALA A 72 -7.06 -20.01 -0.79
C ALA A 72 -8.07 -18.87 -0.65
N LEU A 73 -8.30 -18.44 0.58
CA LEU A 73 -9.22 -17.37 0.93
C LEU A 73 -8.46 -16.30 1.70
N LEU A 74 -8.32 -15.11 1.12
CA LEU A 74 -7.88 -13.94 1.88
C LEU A 74 -9.10 -13.27 2.53
N VAL A 75 -9.00 -13.00 3.82
CA VAL A 75 -9.97 -12.26 4.59
C VAL A 75 -9.29 -11.03 5.19
N VAL A 76 -9.69 -9.86 4.75
CA VAL A 76 -9.26 -8.56 5.28
C VAL A 76 -10.30 -8.11 6.29
N LYS A 77 -9.88 -7.85 7.53
CA LYS A 77 -10.75 -7.40 8.63
C LYS A 77 -10.19 -6.14 9.25
N ASN A 78 -11.07 -5.34 9.83
CA ASN A 78 -10.66 -4.27 10.74
C ASN A 78 -10.30 -4.86 12.10
N THR A 79 -9.20 -4.39 12.70
CA THR A 79 -8.82 -4.74 14.09
C THR A 79 -9.57 -3.92 15.15
N GLY A 80 -10.31 -2.88 14.76
CA GLY A 80 -11.23 -2.13 15.63
C GLY A 80 -12.54 -2.87 15.91
N GLN A 81 -13.13 -2.61 17.09
CA GLN A 81 -14.27 -3.29 17.74
C GLN A 81 -15.62 -3.32 16.98
N SER A 82 -15.64 -3.12 15.67
CA SER A 82 -16.87 -3.18 14.88
C SER A 82 -16.58 -3.88 13.57
N VAL A 83 -17.20 -5.04 13.38
CA VAL A 83 -17.18 -5.87 12.16
C VAL A 83 -17.89 -5.13 11.01
N LYS A 84 -17.43 -3.93 10.64
CA LYS A 84 -18.05 -3.11 9.57
C LYS A 84 -17.34 -3.27 8.23
N SER A 85 -16.06 -3.60 8.22
CA SER A 85 -15.31 -3.82 6.98
C SER A 85 -14.62 -5.18 7.03
N ARG A 86 -15.29 -6.18 6.45
CA ARG A 86 -14.72 -7.49 6.13
C ARG A 86 -14.78 -7.69 4.63
N ILE A 87 -13.63 -7.86 4.01
CA ILE A 87 -13.52 -8.16 2.59
C ILE A 87 -12.96 -9.56 2.48
N THR A 88 -13.63 -10.41 1.72
CA THR A 88 -13.20 -11.79 1.49
C THR A 88 -12.92 -11.96 0.02
N PHE A 89 -11.76 -12.50 -0.30
CA PHE A 89 -11.30 -12.66 -1.67
C PHE A 89 -10.81 -14.08 -1.92
N PRO A 90 -11.42 -14.81 -2.87
CA PRO A 90 -10.96 -16.13 -3.27
C PRO A 90 -9.73 -16.00 -4.19
N ILE A 91 -8.67 -16.71 -3.84
CA ILE A 91 -7.46 -16.89 -4.63
C ILE A 91 -7.52 -18.30 -5.22
N LYS A 92 -7.45 -18.42 -6.54
CA LYS A 92 -7.54 -19.73 -7.20
C LYS A 92 -6.15 -20.34 -7.36
N LYS A 93 -6.09 -21.66 -7.36
CA LYS A 93 -4.89 -22.42 -7.71
C LYS A 93 -4.30 -21.92 -9.03
N GLY A 94 -2.99 -21.64 -9.02
CA GLY A 94 -2.26 -21.21 -10.20
C GLY A 94 -2.45 -19.74 -10.59
N ASP A 95 -3.05 -18.89 -9.73
CA ASP A 95 -3.07 -17.44 -9.95
C ASP A 95 -1.63 -16.88 -9.98
N LEU A 96 -1.10 -16.68 -11.20
CA LEU A 96 0.17 -16.02 -11.54
C LEU A 96 -0.04 -14.56 -11.98
N LYS A 97 -1.28 -14.08 -11.96
CA LYS A 97 -1.63 -12.73 -12.41
C LYS A 97 -1.70 -11.82 -11.20
N GLU A 98 -0.97 -10.71 -11.24
CA GLU A 98 -1.01 -9.61 -10.27
C GLU A 98 -2.48 -9.23 -10.03
N LYS A 99 -3.08 -9.83 -9.01
CA LYS A 99 -4.46 -9.54 -8.62
C LYS A 99 -4.41 -8.37 -7.68
N VAL A 100 -4.85 -7.22 -8.17
CA VAL A 100 -4.96 -6.00 -7.39
C VAL A 100 -6.38 -5.90 -6.85
N LEU A 101 -6.52 -5.98 -5.54
CA LEU A 101 -7.75 -5.61 -4.83
C LEU A 101 -7.65 -4.15 -4.45
N ASP A 102 -8.41 -3.28 -5.11
CA ASP A 102 -8.54 -1.87 -4.74
C ASP A 102 -9.91 -1.67 -4.07
N CYS A 103 -9.91 -1.37 -2.77
CA CYS A 103 -11.13 -1.22 -2.00
C CYS A 103 -11.10 0.00 -1.07
N PRO A 104 -12.25 0.66 -0.85
CA PRO A 104 -12.35 1.75 0.10
C PRO A 104 -12.13 1.23 1.51
N TRP A 105 -11.26 1.91 2.28
CA TRP A 105 -10.92 1.47 3.62
C TRP A 105 -10.59 2.65 4.51
N THR A 106 -11.39 2.84 5.55
CA THR A 106 -11.36 4.04 6.40
C THR A 106 -10.75 3.83 7.78
N SER A 107 -10.19 2.64 8.03
CA SER A 107 -9.67 2.29 9.35
C SER A 107 -8.15 2.05 9.35
N PRO A 108 -7.41 2.57 10.33
CA PRO A 108 -5.96 2.36 10.41
C PRO A 108 -5.58 0.91 10.70
N GLY A 109 -6.49 0.13 11.31
CA GLY A 109 -6.24 -1.25 11.68
C GLY A 109 -6.67 -2.24 10.60
N VAL A 110 -5.75 -3.11 10.17
CA VAL A 110 -5.96 -4.13 9.14
C VAL A 110 -5.44 -5.48 9.62
N LEU A 111 -6.32 -6.46 9.74
CA LEU A 111 -5.98 -7.86 9.94
C LEU A 111 -6.16 -8.60 8.63
N LEU A 112 -5.06 -9.11 8.08
CA LEU A 112 -5.05 -9.99 6.92
C LEU A 112 -5.02 -11.43 7.40
N GLN A 113 -6.02 -12.24 7.04
CA GLN A 113 -6.02 -13.67 7.32
C GLN A 113 -6.11 -14.43 6.01
N ILE A 114 -5.13 -15.28 5.75
CA ILE A 114 -5.18 -16.20 4.62
C ILE A 114 -5.41 -17.60 5.13
N ARG A 115 -6.34 -18.31 4.49
CA ARG A 115 -6.69 -19.69 4.83
C ARG A 115 -6.77 -20.53 3.57
N SER A 116 -6.15 -21.70 3.61
CA SER A 116 -6.27 -22.74 2.61
C SER A 116 -6.77 -24.00 3.30
N ASN A 117 -7.79 -24.64 2.70
CA ASN A 117 -8.37 -25.86 3.26
C ASN A 117 -7.67 -27.12 2.74
N GLU A 118 -7.04 -27.05 1.56
CA GLU A 118 -6.60 -28.23 0.83
C GLU A 118 -5.07 -28.44 0.87
N CYS A 119 -4.29 -27.37 0.95
CA CYS A 119 -2.83 -27.47 0.90
C CYS A 119 -2.14 -26.35 1.70
N GLU A 120 -0.83 -26.51 1.92
CA GLU A 120 0.00 -25.43 2.43
C GLU A 120 0.32 -24.42 1.33
N ILE A 121 0.26 -23.15 1.67
CA ILE A 121 0.60 -22.06 0.75
C ILE A 121 2.12 -21.91 0.77
N ASN A 122 2.73 -22.11 -0.40
CA ASN A 122 4.16 -22.02 -0.59
C ASN A 122 4.51 -20.75 -1.36
N ASP A 123 5.32 -19.89 -0.74
CA ASP A 123 5.91 -18.70 -1.37
C ASP A 123 4.89 -17.72 -1.95
N LEU A 124 3.91 -17.32 -1.13
CA LEU A 124 2.98 -16.25 -1.47
C LEU A 124 3.42 -14.95 -0.81
N LYS A 125 3.63 -13.91 -1.62
CA LYS A 125 3.85 -12.54 -1.17
C LYS A 125 2.54 -11.76 -1.30
N ILE A 126 2.17 -11.09 -0.21
CA ILE A 126 1.02 -10.21 -0.11
C ILE A 126 1.56 -8.80 0.09
N ILE A 127 1.36 -7.92 -0.89
CA ILE A 127 1.77 -6.53 -0.86
C ILE A 127 0.54 -5.70 -0.52
N LEU A 128 0.52 -5.14 0.69
CA LEU A 128 -0.50 -4.21 1.16
C LEU A 128 -0.01 -2.78 0.92
N GLU A 129 -0.77 -1.98 0.20
CA GLU A 129 -0.51 -0.57 -0.07
C GLU A 129 -1.71 0.23 0.46
N VAL A 130 -1.46 1.10 1.43
CA VAL A 130 -2.47 1.97 2.04
C VAL A 130 -2.31 3.37 1.47
N LEU A 131 -3.42 3.96 1.03
CA LEU A 131 -3.46 5.30 0.45
C LEU A 131 -4.28 6.21 1.36
N GLU A 132 -3.77 7.42 1.59
CA GLU A 132 -4.45 8.55 2.24
C GLU A 132 -5.02 9.52 1.21
#